data_AF-A0A2T1DUW9-F1
#
_entry.id   AF-A0A2T1DUW9-F1
#
_cell.length_a   1.000
_cell.length_b   1.000
_cell.length_c   1.000
_cell.angle_alpha   90.00
_cell.angle_beta   90.00
_cell.angle_gamma   90.00
#
_symmetry.space_group_name_H-M   'P 1'
#
loop_
_entity.id
_entity.type
_entity.pdbx_description
1 polymer ?
#
loop_
_entity_poly.entity_id
_entity_poly.type
_entity_poly.pdbx_seq_one_letter_code
_entity_poly.pdbx_strand_id
1 'polypeptide(L)'
;MHASNYSDFTHQLKIDRPLVILQVTGRKDGNEIESKDVEAFPLTDLRTINNLWLNYSKRRFGFSTQMRIWEDASQDYEAFGDRVGWREGDSWLYYAEIIFDVSAPKGHLPVPFAGADGLDGFDATYFMMALLSRRGL
;
A
#
# COMPACT_ATOMS: atom_id res chain seq x y z
N MET A 1 -11.30 -15.38 -23.79
CA MET A 1 -12.65 -14.76 -23.66
C MET A 1 -13.30 -15.41 -22.46
N HIS A 2 -13.97 -14.77 -21.52
CA HIS A 2 -14.15 -13.39 -21.11
C HIS A 2 -14.90 -13.53 -19.78
N ALA A 3 -14.63 -12.67 -18.80
CA ALA A 3 -15.52 -12.36 -17.68
C ALA A 3 -16.06 -13.55 -16.83
N SER A 4 -15.35 -13.92 -15.76
CA SER A 4 -15.97 -14.67 -14.65
C SER A 4 -15.43 -14.40 -13.25
N ASN A 5 -14.36 -13.65 -13.04
CA ASN A 5 -13.75 -13.55 -11.69
C ASN A 5 -13.98 -12.20 -10.98
N TYR A 6 -14.81 -11.30 -11.52
CA TYR A 6 -15.07 -9.97 -10.95
C TYR A 6 -16.43 -9.83 -10.24
N SER A 7 -17.35 -10.79 -10.38
CA SER A 7 -18.62 -10.79 -9.63
C SER A 7 -18.47 -11.36 -8.21
N ASP A 8 -17.35 -12.04 -7.95
CA ASP A 8 -16.95 -12.65 -6.68
C ASP A 8 -16.01 -11.71 -5.90
N PHE A 9 -16.03 -10.40 -6.21
CA PHE A 9 -15.05 -9.42 -5.73
C PHE A 9 -15.52 -8.66 -4.48
N THR A 10 -16.81 -8.72 -4.12
CA THR A 10 -17.38 -7.86 -3.07
C THR A 10 -18.30 -8.53 -2.04
N HIS A 11 -18.63 -9.82 -2.15
CA HIS A 11 -19.02 -10.56 -0.93
C HIS A 11 -17.76 -11.01 -0.15
N GLN A 12 -16.62 -11.05 -0.86
CA GLN A 12 -15.31 -11.62 -0.54
C GLN A 12 -14.36 -10.80 0.34
N LEU A 13 -14.74 -9.62 0.85
CA LEU A 13 -13.86 -8.79 1.70
C LEU A 13 -13.73 -9.32 3.15
N LYS A 14 -13.45 -10.62 3.32
CA LYS A 14 -12.55 -11.04 4.39
C LYS A 14 -11.13 -10.89 3.86
N ILE A 15 -10.60 -9.66 3.88
CA ILE A 15 -9.19 -9.42 3.53
C ILE A 15 -8.34 -10.08 4.63
N ASP A 16 -8.09 -11.39 4.50
CA ASP A 16 -7.28 -12.15 5.46
C ASP A 16 -5.77 -11.95 5.25
N ARG A 17 -5.32 -11.38 4.11
CA ARG A 17 -3.91 -11.01 3.90
C ARG A 17 -3.76 -9.75 3.00
N PRO A 18 -3.33 -8.61 3.56
CA PRO A 18 -3.09 -7.34 2.87
C PRO A 18 -1.86 -7.30 1.94
N LEU A 19 -1.46 -8.44 1.42
CA LEU A 19 -0.24 -8.62 0.64
C LEU A 19 -0.51 -8.40 -0.86
N VAL A 20 -1.11 -7.26 -1.25
CA VAL A 20 -1.38 -7.00 -2.67
C VAL A 20 -0.07 -6.86 -3.46
N ILE A 21 0.99 -6.33 -2.86
CA ILE A 21 2.31 -6.21 -3.51
C ILE A 21 3.09 -7.53 -3.45
N LEU A 22 3.03 -8.26 -2.34
CA LEU A 22 3.72 -9.55 -2.19
C LEU A 22 3.09 -10.66 -3.06
N GLN A 23 1.76 -10.71 -3.17
CA GLN A 23 1.09 -11.67 -4.06
C GLN A 23 1.36 -11.38 -5.54
N VAL A 24 1.40 -10.10 -5.94
CA VAL A 24 1.61 -9.73 -7.35
C VAL A 24 3.08 -9.82 -7.76
N THR A 25 4.03 -9.66 -6.83
CA THR A 25 5.46 -9.96 -7.10
C THR A 25 5.77 -11.46 -7.18
N GLY A 26 4.81 -12.34 -6.85
CA GLY A 26 5.01 -13.80 -6.86
C GLY A 26 6.01 -14.30 -5.81
N ARG A 27 6.37 -13.46 -4.83
CA ARG A 27 7.33 -13.83 -3.77
C ARG A 27 6.60 -14.35 -2.54
N LYS A 28 7.17 -15.40 -1.93
CA LYS A 28 6.71 -15.95 -0.64
C LYS A 28 7.27 -15.10 0.51
N ASP A 29 6.54 -15.09 1.62
CA ASP A 29 6.94 -14.46 2.88
C ASP A 29 8.42 -14.73 3.20
N GLY A 30 9.20 -13.67 3.46
CA GLY A 30 10.58 -13.76 3.93
C GLY A 30 11.69 -13.39 2.94
N ASN A 31 11.38 -13.05 1.68
CA ASN A 31 12.36 -12.42 0.79
C ASN A 31 12.17 -10.90 0.77
N GLU A 32 13.17 -10.14 1.19
CA GLU A 32 13.22 -8.68 1.06
C GLU A 32 12.89 -8.30 -0.40
N ILE A 33 11.96 -7.36 -0.57
CA ILE A 33 11.67 -6.74 -1.86
C ILE A 33 12.74 -5.65 -2.03
N GLU A 34 13.73 -5.91 -2.88
CA GLU A 34 14.77 -4.93 -3.15
C GLU A 34 14.22 -3.81 -4.06
N SER A 35 14.86 -2.64 -4.01
CA SER A 35 14.59 -1.48 -4.87
C SER A 35 14.35 -1.84 -6.34
N LYS A 36 15.20 -2.71 -6.88
CA LYS A 36 15.15 -3.19 -8.28
C LYS A 36 13.84 -3.94 -8.60
N ASP A 37 13.24 -4.58 -7.61
CA ASP A 37 12.00 -5.34 -7.76
C ASP A 37 10.79 -4.41 -7.84
N VAL A 38 10.82 -3.30 -7.12
CA VAL A 38 9.81 -2.23 -7.18
C VAL A 38 9.84 -1.51 -8.53
N GLU A 39 11.04 -1.24 -9.03
CA GLU A 39 11.24 -0.63 -10.35
C GLU A 39 10.82 -1.58 -11.49
N ALA A 40 11.14 -2.87 -11.36
CA ALA A 40 10.77 -3.91 -12.34
C ALA A 40 9.27 -4.22 -12.36
N PHE A 41 8.51 -3.80 -11.34
CA PHE A 41 7.08 -4.07 -11.27
C PHE A 41 6.35 -3.40 -12.46
N PRO A 42 5.47 -4.11 -13.20
CA PRO A 42 4.79 -3.50 -14.34
C PRO A 42 3.90 -2.32 -13.93
N LEU A 43 4.06 -1.17 -14.59
CA LEU A 43 3.23 0.02 -14.30
C LEU A 43 1.72 -0.27 -14.52
N THR A 44 1.39 -1.16 -15.44
CA THR A 44 0.02 -1.65 -15.68
C THR A 44 -0.58 -2.29 -14.44
N ASP A 45 0.22 -3.03 -13.70
CA ASP A 45 -0.23 -3.80 -12.55
C ASP A 45 -0.39 -2.86 -11.35
N LEU A 46 0.54 -1.91 -11.15
CA LEU A 46 0.39 -0.87 -10.12
C LEU A 46 -0.85 0.01 -10.37
N ARG A 47 -1.10 0.39 -11.63
CA ARG A 47 -2.32 1.12 -12.00
C ARG A 47 -3.57 0.31 -11.74
N THR A 48 -3.54 -1.00 -12.04
CA THR A 48 -4.66 -1.90 -11.75
C THR A 48 -4.93 -1.95 -10.25
N ILE A 49 -3.90 -2.17 -9.43
CA ILE A 49 -4.01 -2.17 -7.97
C ILE A 49 -4.55 -0.84 -7.43
N ASN A 50 -4.00 0.29 -7.90
CA ASN A 50 -4.48 1.62 -7.52
C ASN A 50 -5.96 1.80 -7.86
N ASN A 51 -6.38 1.41 -9.06
CA ASN A 51 -7.77 1.52 -9.50
C ASN A 51 -8.71 0.62 -8.69
N LEU A 52 -8.29 -0.59 -8.33
CA LEU A 52 -9.06 -1.46 -7.44
C LEU A 52 -9.27 -0.79 -6.08
N TRP A 53 -8.20 -0.28 -5.46
CA TRP A 53 -8.32 0.44 -4.20
C TRP A 53 -9.23 1.65 -4.31
N LEU A 54 -9.05 2.48 -5.34
CA LEU A 54 -9.89 3.67 -5.54
C LEU A 54 -11.37 3.31 -5.71
N ASN A 55 -11.69 2.28 -6.49
CA ASN A 55 -13.08 1.93 -6.79
C ASN A 55 -13.78 1.31 -5.58
N TYR A 56 -13.12 0.37 -4.90
CA TYR A 56 -13.76 -0.38 -3.81
C TYR A 56 -13.69 0.33 -2.44
N SER A 57 -12.80 1.30 -2.27
CA SER A 57 -12.71 2.11 -1.04
C SER A 57 -13.44 3.45 -1.11
N LYS A 58 -14.21 3.73 -2.18
CA LYS A 58 -14.74 5.08 -2.47
C LYS A 58 -13.63 6.14 -2.48
N ARG A 59 -12.51 5.80 -3.11
CA ARG A 59 -11.31 6.65 -3.28
C ARG A 59 -10.64 7.05 -1.97
N ARG A 60 -10.86 6.30 -0.89
CA ARG A 60 -10.18 6.51 0.40
C ARG A 60 -8.75 5.97 0.38
N PHE A 61 -8.53 4.89 -0.36
CA PHE A 61 -7.28 4.14 -0.41
C PHE A 61 -6.69 4.14 -1.82
N GLY A 62 -5.43 3.76 -1.92
CA GLY A 62 -4.68 3.65 -3.18
C GLY A 62 -3.46 4.55 -3.22
N PHE A 63 -2.48 4.16 -4.05
CA PHE A 63 -1.20 4.84 -4.19
C PHE A 63 -1.35 6.32 -4.60
N SER A 64 -2.28 6.61 -5.51
CA SER A 64 -2.56 8.00 -5.91
C SER A 64 -3.16 8.85 -4.78
N THR A 65 -3.85 8.23 -3.83
CA THR A 65 -4.35 8.92 -2.63
C THR A 65 -3.22 9.19 -1.65
N GLN A 66 -2.35 8.19 -1.42
CA GLN A 66 -1.14 8.35 -0.59
C GLN A 66 -0.19 9.41 -1.15
N MET A 67 -0.01 9.47 -2.47
CA MET A 67 0.80 10.50 -3.12
C MET A 67 0.37 11.92 -2.75
N ARG A 68 -0.94 12.19 -2.79
CA ARG A 68 -1.45 13.52 -2.45
C ARG A 68 -1.18 13.85 -0.98
N ILE A 69 -1.37 12.87 -0.10
CA ILE A 69 -1.10 13.02 1.33
C ILE A 69 0.39 13.25 1.58
N TRP A 70 1.26 12.57 0.83
CA TRP A 70 2.71 12.74 0.85
C TRP A 70 3.14 14.15 0.44
N GLU A 71 2.60 14.66 -0.66
CA GLU A 71 2.82 16.04 -1.10
C GLU A 71 2.32 17.05 -0.06
N ASP A 72 1.10 16.85 0.46
CA ASP A 72 0.52 17.71 1.49
C ASP A 72 1.32 17.65 2.80
N ALA A 73 2.04 16.55 3.06
CA ALA A 73 2.92 16.36 4.21
C ALA A 73 4.31 16.97 4.00
N SER A 74 4.51 17.74 2.91
CA SER A 74 5.81 18.32 2.56
C SER A 74 6.92 17.29 2.45
N GLN A 75 6.57 16.06 2.07
CA GLN A 75 7.52 14.94 1.96
C GLN A 75 8.21 14.60 3.29
N ASP A 76 7.52 14.85 4.41
CA ASP A 76 7.94 14.43 5.74
C ASP A 76 7.29 13.07 6.08
N TYR A 77 8.12 12.06 6.36
CA TYR A 77 7.66 10.68 6.56
C TYR A 77 6.85 10.52 7.84
N GLU A 78 7.24 11.19 8.90
CA GLU A 78 6.53 11.19 10.17
C GLU A 78 5.14 11.82 10.04
N ALA A 79 5.06 13.02 9.46
CA ALA A 79 3.80 13.71 9.22
C ALA A 79 2.91 12.95 8.22
N PHE A 80 3.49 12.26 7.25
CA PHE A 80 2.75 11.36 6.36
C PHE A 80 2.17 10.18 7.15
N GLY A 81 3.00 9.50 7.95
CA GLY A 81 2.62 8.38 8.80
C GLY A 81 1.47 8.74 9.73
N ASP A 82 1.51 9.90 10.37
CA ASP A 82 0.44 10.40 11.23
C ASP A 82 -0.88 10.57 10.44
N ARG A 83 -0.82 11.10 9.21
CA ARG A 83 -2.01 11.37 8.38
C ARG A 83 -2.66 10.11 7.84
N VAL A 84 -1.85 9.12 7.45
CA VAL A 84 -2.36 7.83 6.97
C VAL A 84 -2.66 6.86 8.11
N GLY A 85 -2.32 7.22 9.35
CA GLY A 85 -2.56 6.41 10.54
C GLY A 85 -1.62 5.21 10.66
N TRP A 86 -0.36 5.37 10.28
CA TRP A 86 0.70 4.38 10.49
C TRP A 86 1.56 4.67 11.72
N ARG A 87 1.26 5.76 12.43
CA ARG A 87 1.91 6.15 13.68
C ARG A 87 0.90 6.48 14.75
N GLU A 88 1.25 6.16 15.99
CA GLU A 88 0.57 6.62 17.19
C GLU A 88 1.60 7.32 18.08
N GLY A 89 1.51 8.65 18.15
CA GLY A 89 2.57 9.47 18.77
C GLY A 89 3.88 9.31 18.01
N ASP A 90 4.95 8.97 18.73
CA ASP A 90 6.29 8.80 18.16
C ASP A 90 6.56 7.35 17.68
N SER A 91 5.58 6.44 17.79
CA SER A 91 5.75 5.01 17.47
C SER A 91 5.06 4.63 16.17
N TRP A 92 5.75 3.86 15.33
CA TRP A 92 5.20 3.27 14.11
C TRP A 92 4.45 1.99 14.43
N LEU A 93 3.31 1.80 13.76
CA LEU A 93 2.52 0.59 13.90
C LEU A 93 3.24 -0.61 13.29
N TYR A 94 3.15 -1.74 13.98
CA TYR A 94 3.44 -3.04 13.41
C TYR A 94 2.32 -3.46 12.45
N TYR A 95 2.63 -4.37 11.53
CA TYR A 95 1.64 -4.89 10.58
C TYR A 95 0.38 -5.45 11.24
N ALA A 96 0.56 -6.11 12.39
CA ALA A 96 -0.53 -6.70 13.15
C ALA A 96 -1.51 -5.65 13.70
N GLU A 97 -1.12 -4.38 13.73
CA GLU A 97 -1.89 -3.25 14.25
C GLU A 97 -2.59 -2.44 13.14
N ILE A 98 -2.31 -2.76 11.87
CA ILE A 98 -2.89 -2.08 10.72
C ILE A 98 -4.38 -2.47 10.55
N ILE A 99 -5.21 -1.47 10.22
CA ILE A 99 -6.65 -1.63 10.07
C ILE A 99 -6.97 -1.94 8.60
N PHE A 100 -7.44 -3.16 8.33
CA PHE A 100 -7.71 -3.65 6.97
C PHE A 100 -9.16 -3.52 6.52
N ASP A 101 -9.81 -2.42 6.91
CA ASP A 101 -11.18 -2.13 6.51
C ASP A 101 -11.41 -0.64 6.23
N VAL A 102 -12.63 -0.29 5.80
CA VAL A 102 -12.99 1.06 5.33
C VAL A 102 -13.05 2.12 6.43
N SER A 103 -13.04 1.73 7.71
CA SER A 103 -12.98 2.63 8.86
C SER A 103 -11.61 3.29 9.02
N ALA A 104 -10.56 2.67 8.46
CA ALA A 104 -9.19 3.18 8.52
C ALA A 104 -9.05 4.60 7.92
N PRO A 105 -8.05 5.40 8.35
CA PRO A 105 -7.81 6.75 7.84
C PRO A 105 -7.61 6.79 6.32
N LYS A 106 -7.87 7.95 5.70
CA LYS A 106 -7.64 8.11 4.26
C LYS A 106 -6.16 7.87 3.93
N GLY A 107 -5.87 7.08 2.91
CA GLY A 107 -4.51 6.71 2.52
C GLY A 107 -3.90 5.58 3.35
N HIS A 108 -4.59 5.03 4.34
CA HIS A 108 -4.05 3.96 5.20
C HIS A 108 -3.64 2.70 4.43
N LEU A 109 -4.35 2.39 3.34
CA LEU A 109 -4.07 1.26 2.47
C LEU A 109 -3.79 1.73 1.03
N PRO A 110 -2.99 0.98 0.27
CA PRO A 110 -2.23 -0.23 0.67
C PRO A 110 -0.97 0.08 1.49
N VAL A 111 -0.51 -0.87 2.32
CA VAL A 111 0.78 -0.76 3.05
C VAL A 111 1.95 -1.30 2.21
N PRO A 112 3.14 -0.66 2.23
CA PRO A 112 4.22 -0.92 1.29
C PRO A 112 4.96 -2.26 1.51
N PHE A 113 5.09 -2.71 2.75
CA PHE A 113 5.61 -4.01 3.19
C PHE A 113 5.69 -3.91 4.72
N ALA A 114 5.66 -5.02 5.44
CA ALA A 114 6.06 -5.02 6.83
C ALA A 114 7.03 -6.17 7.06
N GLY A 115 8.30 -5.81 7.24
CA GLY A 115 9.29 -6.72 7.80
C GLY A 115 9.00 -6.96 9.29
N ALA A 116 9.81 -7.78 9.93
CA ALA A 116 9.69 -8.06 11.36
C ALA A 116 9.83 -6.79 12.24
N ASP A 117 10.44 -5.73 11.70
CA ASP A 117 10.81 -4.53 12.45
C ASP A 117 9.73 -3.43 12.48
N GLY A 118 8.66 -3.53 11.68
CA GLY A 118 7.59 -2.52 11.61
C GLY A 118 7.64 -1.64 10.36
N LEU A 119 6.86 -0.53 10.37
CA LEU A 119 6.80 0.44 9.25
C LEU A 119 7.86 1.55 9.31
N ASP A 120 8.71 1.52 10.33
CA ASP A 120 9.84 2.44 10.55
C ASP A 120 11.09 2.08 9.72
N GLY A 121 11.13 0.88 9.14
CA GLY A 121 12.28 0.35 8.41
C GLY A 121 12.66 1.16 7.16
N PHE A 122 13.97 1.20 6.89
CA PHE A 122 14.57 1.80 5.70
C PHE A 122 13.88 1.34 4.40
N ASP A 123 13.45 0.07 4.35
CA ASP A 123 12.78 -0.53 3.20
C ASP A 123 11.37 0.01 2.94
N ALA A 124 10.59 0.34 3.98
CA ALA A 124 9.25 0.89 3.82
C ALA A 124 9.30 2.31 3.25
N THR A 125 10.22 3.12 3.78
CA THR A 125 10.47 4.49 3.30
C THR A 125 10.99 4.44 1.85
N TYR A 126 11.97 3.58 1.57
CA TYR A 126 12.54 3.44 0.22
C TYR A 126 11.53 2.90 -0.79
N PHE A 127 10.71 1.91 -0.41
CA PHE A 127 9.64 1.39 -1.27
C PHE A 127 8.63 2.48 -1.62
N MET A 128 8.20 3.27 -0.63
CA MET A 128 7.32 4.42 -0.86
C MET A 128 7.98 5.43 -1.79
N MET A 129 9.25 5.81 -1.58
CA MET A 129 9.94 6.72 -2.49
C MET A 129 10.07 6.16 -3.91
N ALA A 130 10.44 4.88 -4.05
CA ALA A 130 10.59 4.22 -5.34
C ALA A 130 9.25 4.14 -6.09
N LEU A 131 8.17 3.81 -5.38
CA LEU A 131 6.84 3.75 -5.96
C LEU A 131 6.32 5.13 -6.36
N LEU A 132 6.46 6.11 -5.47
CA LEU A 132 5.97 7.47 -5.71
C LEU A 132 6.81 8.20 -6.78
N SER A 133 8.08 7.85 -6.96
CA SER A 133 8.92 8.44 -8.01
C SER A 133 8.53 7.98 -9.44
N ARG A 134 7.66 6.98 -9.58
CA ARG A 134 7.23 6.48 -10.90
C ARG A 134 6.15 7.37 -11.50
N ARG A 135 6.57 8.22 -12.43
CA ARG A 135 5.67 9.09 -13.21
C ARG A 135 4.58 8.27 -13.92
N GLY A 136 3.33 8.68 -13.74
CA GLY A 136 2.17 8.11 -14.44
C GLY A 136 1.30 7.13 -13.64
N LEU A 137 1.42 7.10 -12.31
CA LEU A 137 0.39 6.53 -11.42
C LEU A 137 -0.83 7.45 -11.28
#